data_AF-A0A359CLW0-F1
#
_entry.id   AF-A0A359CLW0-F1
#
_cell.length_a   1.000
_cell.length_b   1.000
_cell.length_c   1.000
_cell.angle_alpha   90.00
_cell.angle_beta   90.00
_cell.angle_gamma   90.00
#
_symmetry.space_group_name_H-M   'P 1'
#
loop_
_entity.id
_entity.type
_entity.pdbx_description
1 polymer ?
#
loop_
_entity_poly.entity_id
_entity_poly.type
_entity_poly.pdbx_seq_one_letter_code
_entity_poly.pdbx_strand_id
1 'polypeptide(L)' 'LKKSGIMITPGTAFGDLGEGYCRISLTASDERIKSAAQRIIEMDF' A
#
# COMPACT_ATOMS: atom_id res chain seq x y z
N LEU A 1 1.82 8.02 0.22
CA LEU A 1 2.27 8.83 1.39
C LEU A 1 1.43 10.09 1.60
N LYS A 2 1.48 11.12 0.74
CA LYS A 2 0.91 12.45 1.09
C LYS A 2 -0.60 12.52 1.39
N LYS A 3 -1.45 11.68 0.77
CA LYS A 3 -2.92 11.68 1.04
C LYS A 3 -3.34 10.77 2.21
N SER A 4 -2.77 9.56 2.33
CA SER A 4 -3.23 8.54 3.31
C SER A 4 -2.26 8.22 4.45
N GLY A 5 -1.03 8.75 4.42
CA GLY A 5 0.02 8.36 5.36
C GLY A 5 0.50 6.91 5.18
N ILE A 6 0.18 6.27 4.06
CA ILE A 6 0.56 4.88 3.75
C ILE A 6 1.73 4.87 2.77
N MET A 7 2.73 4.06 3.08
CA MET A 7 3.84 3.72 2.19
C MET A 7 3.56 2.36 1.56
N ILE A 8 3.67 2.29 0.24
CA ILE A 8 3.61 1.05 -0.53
C ILE A 8 4.91 0.90 -1.32
N THR A 9 5.29 -0.33 -1.65
CA THR A 9 6.41 -0.57 -2.57
C THR A 9 5.85 -0.66 -3.99
N PRO A 10 6.27 0.19 -4.94
CA PRO A 10 5.86 0.05 -6.34
C PRO A 10 6.38 -1.26 -6.92
N GLY A 11 5.62 -1.89 -7.81
CA GLY A 11 5.99 -3.17 -8.39
C GLY A 11 7.26 -3.09 -9.25
N THR A 12 7.57 -1.93 -9.82
CA THR A 12 8.83 -1.67 -10.54
C THR A 12 10.09 -1.87 -9.70
N ALA A 13 9.98 -1.83 -8.37
CA ALA A 13 11.09 -2.23 -7.48
C ALA A 13 11.48 -3.71 -7.60
N PHE A 14 10.66 -4.53 -8.28
CA PHE A 14 10.86 -5.96 -8.53
C PHE A 14 11.10 -6.28 -10.02
N GLY A 15 11.34 -5.26 -10.86
CA GLY A 15 11.58 -5.39 -12.30
C GLY A 15 10.43 -4.87 -13.16
N ASP A 16 10.66 -4.82 -14.47
CA ASP A 16 9.78 -4.15 -15.43
C ASP A 16 8.37 -4.76 -15.50
N LEU A 17 8.24 -6.06 -15.24
CA LEU A 17 6.95 -6.75 -15.19
C LEU A 17 6.08 -6.36 -13.97
N GLY A 18 6.63 -5.58 -13.03
CA GLY A 18 5.88 -5.04 -11.90
C GLY A 18 5.19 -3.70 -12.18
N GLU A 19 5.31 -3.14 -13.39
CA GLU A 19 4.59 -1.91 -13.77
C GLU A 19 3.06 -2.09 -13.63
N GLY A 20 2.38 -1.08 -13.09
CA GLY A 20 0.95 -1.15 -12.77
C GLY A 20 0.58 -1.94 -11.51
N TYR A 21 1.55 -2.58 -10.83
CA TYR A 21 1.33 -3.30 -9.57
C TYR A 21 1.98 -2.60 -8.37
N CYS A 22 1.58 -3.01 -7.17
CA CYS A 22 2.25 -2.65 -5.92
C CYS A 22 2.30 -3.84 -4.95
N ARG A 23 3.22 -3.78 -4.00
CA ARG A 23 3.37 -4.78 -2.93
C ARG A 23 2.98 -4.17 -1.59
N ILE A 24 2.18 -4.93 -0.84
CA ILE A 24 1.78 -4.64 0.54
C ILE A 24 2.51 -5.61 1.47
N SER A 25 3.15 -5.10 2.53
CA SER A 25 3.75 -5.95 3.57
C SER A 25 2.69 -6.32 4.62
N LEU A 26 2.68 -7.59 5.03
CA LEU A 26 1.82 -8.10 6.11
C LEU A 26 2.60 -8.34 7.42
N THR A 27 3.78 -7.72 7.55
CA THR A 27 4.69 -7.91 8.70
C THR A 27 4.39 -6.98 9.87
N ALA A 28 3.23 -6.33 9.88
CA ALA A 28 2.76 -5.47 10.96
C ALA A 28 1.57 -6.15 11.67
N SER A 29 1.13 -5.63 12.82
CA SER A 29 -0.04 -6.19 13.50
C SER A 29 -1.31 -6.05 12.66
N ASP A 30 -2.25 -6.96 12.88
CA ASP A 30 -3.55 -6.98 12.21
C ASP A 30 -4.28 -5.65 12.34
N GLU A 31 -4.25 -5.00 13.51
CA GLU A 31 -4.88 -3.70 13.73
C GLU A 31 -4.29 -2.63 12.81
N ARG A 32 -2.96 -2.65 12.65
CA ARG A 32 -2.27 -1.66 11.81
C ARG A 32 -2.57 -1.89 10.33
N ILE A 33 -2.61 -3.14 9.89
CA ILE A 33 -2.96 -3.50 8.52
C ILE A 33 -4.43 -3.13 8.23
N LYS A 34 -5.35 -3.44 9.14
CA LYS A 34 -6.78 -3.07 9.03
C LYS A 34 -6.97 -1.55 8.94
N SER A 35 -6.29 -0.77 9.80
CA SER A 35 -6.36 0.69 9.74
C SER A 35 -5.83 1.26 8.42
N ALA A 36 -4.72 0.71 7.91
CA ALA A 36 -4.19 1.11 6.61
C ALA A 36 -5.16 0.78 5.46
N ALA A 37 -5.76 -0.41 5.48
CA ALA A 37 -6.77 -0.80 4.49
C ALA A 37 -7.99 0.13 4.51
N GLN A 38 -8.50 0.47 5.71
CA GLN A 38 -9.65 1.37 5.84
C GLN A 38 -9.37 2.75 5.22
N ARG A 39 -8.20 3.33 5.50
CA ARG A 39 -7.80 4.62 4.91
C ARG A 39 -7.69 4.56 3.39
N ILE A 40 -7.34 3.42 2.79
CA ILE A 40 -7.32 3.26 1.33
C ILE A 40 -8.74 3.23 0.77
N ILE A 41 -9.66 2.55 1.44
CA ILE A 41 -11.07 2.46 1.03
C ILE A 41 -11.74 3.83 1.07
N GLU A 42 -11.42 4.64 2.08
CA GLU A 42 -11.98 5.99 2.28
C GLU A 42 -11.28 7.08 1.46
N MET A 43 -10.28 6.74 0.65
CA MET A 43 -9.59 7.73 -0.18
C MET A 43 -10.44 8.15 -1.38
N ASP A 44 -10.74 9.44 -1.48
CA ASP A 44 -11.20 10.06 -2.73
C ASP A 44 -10.02 10.27 -3.69
N PHE A 45 -10.17 9.76 -4.92
CA PHE A 45 -9.16 9.80 -5.97
C PHE A 45 -9.13 11.15 -6.69
#